data_AF-A0A972P9C7-F1
#
_entry.id   AF-A0A972P9C7-F1
#
_cell.length_a   1.000
_cell.length_b   1.000
_cell.length_c   1.000
_cell.angle_alpha   90.00
_cell.angle_beta   90.00
_cell.angle_gamma   90.00
#
_symmetry.space_group_name_H-M   'P 1'
#
loop_
_entity.id
_entity.type
_entity.pdbx_description
1 polymer ?
#
loop_
_entity_poly.entity_id
_entity_poly.type
_entity_poly.pdbx_seq_one_letter_code
_entity_poly.pdbx_strand_id
1 'polypeptide(L)'
;MLVVQLVYEMIFQLPVAEENVLPVYQLARIIRYGRFFQRLETIFVFFWLLNGLVALSAAFYGATTGLAKGLSLPDYRPILLATALVAYALAFIPPNYPTTMIWDRQFLQNLGWIITFVLPGLLFLVTLIRRKGGQSGASMDGHQPPGDSA
;
A
#
# COMPACT_ATOMS: atom_id res chain seq x y z
N MET A 1 5.70 12.10 -7.77
CA MET A 1 5.38 11.15 -8.86
C MET A 1 5.08 11.89 -10.15
N LEU A 2 4.07 12.77 -10.22
CA LEU A 2 3.70 13.48 -11.46
C LEU A 2 4.83 14.30 -12.11
N VAL A 3 5.60 15.06 -11.31
CA VAL A 3 6.74 15.85 -11.83
C VAL A 3 7.80 14.96 -12.49
N VAL A 4 8.09 13.82 -11.88
CA VAL A 4 9.10 12.87 -12.37
C VAL A 4 8.65 12.20 -13.67
N GLN A 5 7.36 11.87 -13.78
CA GLN A 5 6.78 11.30 -15.00
C GLN A 5 6.78 12.30 -16.16
N LEU A 6 6.39 13.55 -15.90
CA LEU A 6 6.45 14.61 -16.92
C LEU A 6 7.88 14.84 -17.42
N VAL A 7 8.85 14.91 -16.50
CA VAL A 7 10.26 15.06 -16.88
C VAL A 7 10.74 13.85 -17.70
N TYR A 8 10.30 12.63 -17.37
CA TYR A 8 10.64 11.43 -18.15
C TYR A 8 10.07 11.48 -19.57
N GLU A 9 8.81 11.86 -19.74
CA GLU A 9 8.15 12.00 -21.05
C GLU A 9 8.77 13.10 -21.91
N MET A 10 9.32 14.16 -21.29
CA MET A 10 10.03 15.22 -22.01
C MET A 10 11.43 14.80 -22.49
N ILE A 11 12.04 13.79 -21.87
CA ILE A 11 13.40 13.32 -22.17
C ILE A 11 13.39 12.10 -23.10
N PHE A 12 12.42 11.18 -22.94
CA PHE A 12 12.32 9.94 -23.72
C PHE A 12 11.08 9.92 -24.61
N GLN A 13 11.23 9.52 -25.89
CA GLN A 13 10.09 9.33 -26.79
C GLN A 13 9.29 8.07 -26.43
N LEU A 14 7.96 8.19 -26.50
CA LEU A 14 6.90 7.25 -26.09
C LEU A 14 7.18 5.73 -26.21
N PRO A 15 7.73 5.18 -27.30
CA PRO A 15 7.96 3.72 -27.38
C PRO A 15 9.00 3.21 -26.37
N VAL A 16 9.95 4.04 -25.93
CA VAL A 16 10.92 3.68 -24.90
C VAL A 16 10.33 3.81 -23.49
N ALA A 17 9.25 4.58 -23.33
CA ALA A 17 8.62 4.80 -22.03
C ALA A 17 7.86 3.57 -21.52
N GLU A 18 7.29 2.75 -22.42
CA GLU A 18 6.42 1.63 -22.06
C GLU A 18 7.18 0.36 -21.63
N GLU A 19 8.39 0.11 -22.16
CA GLU A 19 9.21 -1.05 -21.77
C GLU A 19 9.99 -0.84 -20.46
N ASN A 20 10.07 0.39 -19.98
CA ASN A 20 11.01 0.75 -18.92
C ASN A 20 10.35 0.81 -17.56
N VAL A 21 10.57 -0.29 -16.84
CA VAL A 21 10.07 -0.60 -15.50
C VAL A 21 10.49 0.41 -14.42
N LEU A 22 11.57 1.17 -14.65
CA LEU A 22 12.17 2.09 -13.68
C LEU A 22 12.57 3.43 -14.31
N PRO A 23 11.61 4.36 -14.52
CA PRO A 23 11.85 5.65 -15.16
C PRO A 23 12.95 6.48 -14.46
N VAL A 24 12.96 6.46 -13.12
CA VAL A 24 13.92 7.22 -12.30
C VAL A 24 15.34 6.70 -12.44
N TYR A 25 15.51 5.39 -12.54
CA TYR A 25 16.81 4.76 -12.76
C TYR A 25 17.40 5.19 -14.10
N GLN A 26 16.57 5.27 -15.14
CA GLN A 26 17.01 5.73 -16.45
C GLN A 26 17.40 7.21 -16.47
N LEU A 27 16.64 8.05 -15.77
CA LEU A 27 17.01 9.45 -15.53
C LEU A 27 18.37 9.53 -14.83
N ALA A 28 18.57 8.76 -13.76
CA ALA A 28 19.82 8.74 -13.01
C ALA A 28 21.03 8.28 -13.85
N ARG A 29 20.81 7.41 -14.84
CA ARG A 29 21.84 6.94 -15.77
C ARG A 29 22.26 8.01 -16.80
N ILE A 30 21.36 8.90 -17.19
CA ILE A 30 21.66 10.01 -18.12
C ILE A 30 22.41 11.15 -17.41
N ILE A 31 22.17 11.35 -16.11
CA ILE A 31 22.82 12.42 -15.34
C ILE A 31 24.30 12.07 -15.15
N ARG A 32 25.13 12.51 -16.09
CA ARG A 32 26.60 12.46 -16.01
C ARG A 32 27.13 13.87 -15.76
N TYR A 33 27.29 14.24 -14.50
CA TYR A 33 27.81 15.56 -14.13
C TYR A 33 29.34 15.50 -14.01
N GLY A 34 30.02 15.77 -15.13
CA GLY A 34 31.49 15.81 -15.21
C GLY A 34 32.19 14.45 -15.02
N ARG A 35 33.44 14.48 -14.55
CA ARG A 35 34.27 13.27 -14.29
C ARG A 35 33.93 12.53 -12.99
N PHE A 36 33.20 13.17 -12.06
CA PHE A 36 32.99 12.64 -10.70
C PHE A 36 31.60 12.05 -10.48
N PHE A 37 30.53 12.64 -11.00
CA PHE A 37 29.16 12.13 -10.84
C PHE A 37 28.73 11.30 -12.05
N GLN A 38 29.43 10.18 -12.27
CA GLN A 38 29.13 9.23 -13.35
C GLN A 38 28.36 7.98 -12.89
N ARG A 39 28.20 7.76 -11.57
CA ARG A 39 27.59 6.55 -10.98
C ARG A 39 26.50 6.88 -9.94
N LEU A 40 25.63 7.83 -10.24
CA LEU A 40 24.46 8.13 -9.40
C LEU A 40 23.43 6.98 -9.40
N GLU A 41 23.46 6.16 -10.44
CA GLU A 41 22.67 4.94 -10.60
C GLU A 41 22.80 3.98 -9.39
N THR A 42 24.02 3.75 -8.90
CA THR A 42 24.28 2.82 -7.80
C THR A 42 23.67 3.29 -6.48
N ILE A 43 23.71 4.61 -6.22
CA ILE A 43 23.13 5.20 -5.01
C ILE A 43 21.61 5.04 -5.02
N PHE A 44 20.97 5.26 -6.18
CA PHE A 44 19.54 5.05 -6.34
C PHE A 44 19.13 3.60 -6.07
N VAL A 45 19.83 2.63 -6.68
CA VAL A 45 19.55 1.21 -6.47
C VAL A 45 19.73 0.84 -4.99
N PHE A 46 20.75 1.37 -4.32
CA PHE A 46 20.95 1.13 -2.89
C PHE A 46 19.77 1.61 -2.02
N PHE A 47 19.32 2.84 -2.22
CA PHE A 47 18.15 3.36 -1.49
C PHE A 47 16.87 2.60 -1.85
N TRP A 48 16.72 2.21 -3.11
CA TRP A 48 15.58 1.43 -3.55
C TRP A 48 15.55 0.04 -2.91
N LEU A 49 16.70 -0.64 -2.79
CA LEU A 49 16.83 -1.91 -2.09
C LEU A 49 16.50 -1.76 -0.60
N LEU A 50 17.00 -0.71 0.07
CA LEU A 50 16.65 -0.44 1.46
C LEU A 50 15.15 -0.23 1.65
N ASN A 51 14.53 0.55 0.77
CA ASN A 51 13.09 0.78 0.81
C ASN A 51 12.32 -0.54 0.59
N GLY A 52 12.72 -1.33 -0.40
CA GLY A 52 12.17 -2.65 -0.67
C GLY A 52 12.26 -3.59 0.54
N LEU A 53 13.39 -3.58 1.24
CA LEU A 53 13.58 -4.41 2.43
C LEU A 53 12.64 -4.00 3.57
N VAL A 54 12.48 -2.70 3.83
CA VAL A 54 11.56 -2.19 4.85
C VAL A 54 10.12 -2.53 4.48
N ALA A 55 9.73 -2.27 3.23
CA ALA A 55 8.38 -2.56 2.73
C ALA A 55 8.06 -4.06 2.80
N LEU A 56 9.01 -4.91 2.40
CA LEU A 56 8.87 -6.37 2.48
C LEU A 56 8.71 -6.84 3.93
N SER A 57 9.51 -6.31 4.85
CA SER A 57 9.43 -6.64 6.28
C SER A 57 8.08 -6.24 6.87
N ALA A 58 7.59 -5.04 6.54
CA ALA A 58 6.30 -4.55 6.99
C ALA A 58 5.14 -5.39 6.41
N ALA A 59 5.18 -5.71 5.10
CA ALA A 59 4.19 -6.55 4.45
C ALA A 59 4.17 -7.97 5.03
N PHE A 60 5.34 -8.56 5.28
CA PHE A 60 5.46 -9.88 5.89
C PHE A 60 4.91 -9.90 7.32
N TYR A 61 5.22 -8.88 8.12
CA TYR A 61 4.64 -8.72 9.46
C TYR A 61 3.12 -8.56 9.42
N GLY A 62 2.59 -7.76 8.49
CA GLY A 62 1.15 -7.60 8.29
C GLY A 62 0.46 -8.92 7.90
N ALA A 63 1.06 -9.67 6.97
CA ALA A 63 0.55 -10.97 6.54
C ALA A 63 0.54 -11.99 7.68
N THR A 64 1.64 -12.11 8.43
CA THR A 64 1.76 -13.06 9.55
C THR A 64 0.77 -12.75 10.68
N THR A 65 0.64 -11.49 11.06
CA THR A 65 -0.31 -11.07 12.11
C THR A 65 -1.77 -11.16 11.64
N GLY A 66 -2.06 -10.84 10.38
CA GLY A 66 -3.39 -11.02 9.77
C GLY A 66 -3.82 -12.48 9.76
N LEU A 67 -2.91 -13.38 9.36
CA LEU A 67 -3.16 -14.83 9.38
C LEU A 67 -3.31 -15.36 10.81
N ALA A 68 -2.45 -14.93 11.74
CA ALA A 68 -2.54 -15.35 13.14
C ALA A 68 -3.89 -14.96 13.77
N LYS A 69 -4.38 -13.73 13.50
CA LYS A 69 -5.71 -13.27 13.95
C LYS A 69 -6.83 -14.03 13.24
N GLY A 70 -6.71 -14.29 11.94
CA GLY A 70 -7.71 -15.05 11.18
C GLY A 70 -7.88 -16.49 11.69
N LEU A 71 -6.78 -17.13 12.12
CA LEU A 71 -6.78 -18.47 12.70
C LEU A 71 -7.02 -18.46 14.23
N SER A 72 -7.23 -17.29 14.85
CA SER A 72 -7.43 -17.12 16.30
C SER A 72 -6.30 -17.66 17.18
N LEU A 73 -5.04 -17.61 16.70
CA LEU A 73 -3.90 -18.02 17.52
C LEU A 73 -3.47 -16.91 18.49
N PRO A 74 -3.12 -17.25 19.75
CA PRO A 74 -2.65 -16.29 20.74
C PRO A 74 -1.25 -15.74 20.44
N ASP A 75 -0.41 -16.52 19.74
CA ASP A 75 0.98 -16.15 19.45
C ASP A 75 1.31 -16.22 17.94
N TYR A 76 2.01 -15.20 17.44
CA TYR A 76 2.46 -15.10 16.05
C TYR A 76 3.75 -15.90 15.76
N ARG A 77 4.50 -16.25 16.81
CA ARG A 77 5.81 -16.93 16.74
C ARG A 77 5.76 -18.28 16.02
N PRO A 78 4.82 -19.21 16.30
CA PRO A 78 4.78 -20.51 15.62
C PRO A 78 4.40 -20.41 14.14
N ILE A 79 3.56 -19.43 13.76
CA ILE A 79 3.12 -19.24 12.37
C ILE A 79 4.20 -18.59 11.51
N LEU A 80 5.10 -17.81 12.13
CA LEU A 80 6.13 -17.04 11.43
C LEU A 80 6.92 -17.88 10.40
N LEU A 81 7.36 -19.08 10.80
CA LEU A 81 8.10 -20.01 9.93
C LEU A 81 7.23 -20.56 8.80
N ALA A 82 6.00 -20.96 9.10
CA ALA A 82 5.07 -21.47 8.09
C ALA A 82 4.77 -20.40 7.03
N THR A 83 4.52 -19.16 7.46
CA THR A 83 4.30 -18.03 6.55
C THR A 83 5.54 -17.66 5.77
N ALA A 84 6.74 -17.76 6.35
CA ALA A 84 7.99 -17.54 5.62
C ALA A 84 8.18 -18.57 4.52
N LEU A 85 7.91 -19.85 4.82
CA LEU A 85 8.01 -20.94 3.86
C LEU A 85 7.01 -20.80 2.72
N VAL A 86 5.76 -20.44 3.04
CA VAL A 86 4.73 -20.17 2.02
C VAL A 86 5.12 -18.96 1.17
N ALA A 87 5.54 -17.85 1.77
CA ALA A 87 6.00 -16.67 1.04
C ALA A 87 7.18 -17.00 0.11
N TYR A 88 8.12 -17.83 0.59
CA TYR A 88 9.25 -18.30 -0.20
C TYR A 88 8.81 -19.18 -1.38
N ALA A 89 7.88 -20.12 -1.16
CA ALA A 89 7.32 -20.94 -2.24
C ALA A 89 6.57 -20.10 -3.28
N LEU A 90 5.79 -19.11 -2.84
CA LEU A 90 5.08 -18.17 -3.72
C LEU A 90 6.05 -17.34 -4.57
N ALA A 91 7.26 -17.06 -4.09
CA ALA A 91 8.27 -16.30 -4.82
C ALA A 91 8.76 -17.02 -6.10
N PHE A 92 8.58 -18.35 -6.22
CA PHE A 92 8.94 -19.13 -7.41
C PHE A 92 7.82 -19.23 -8.46
N ILE A 93 6.60 -18.79 -8.15
CA ILE A 93 5.48 -18.83 -9.09
C ILE A 93 5.74 -17.96 -10.34
N PRO A 94 6.24 -16.72 -10.22
CA PRO A 94 6.47 -15.88 -11.38
C PRO A 94 7.75 -16.32 -12.10
N PRO A 95 7.68 -16.70 -13.39
CA PRO A 95 8.85 -17.15 -14.13
C PRO A 95 9.78 -15.99 -14.51
N ASN A 96 9.23 -14.78 -14.69
CA ASN A 96 9.98 -13.62 -15.17
C ASN A 96 9.53 -12.32 -14.46
N TYR A 97 10.48 -11.43 -14.19
CA TYR A 97 10.22 -10.13 -13.56
C TYR A 97 9.18 -9.24 -14.30
N PRO A 98 9.20 -9.11 -15.65
CA PRO A 98 8.23 -8.27 -16.37
C PRO A 98 6.81 -8.82 -16.22
N THR A 99 6.65 -10.15 -16.21
CA THR A 99 5.35 -10.78 -16.03
C THR A 99 4.80 -10.49 -14.63
N THR A 100 5.61 -10.58 -13.58
CA THR A 100 5.17 -10.26 -12.21
C THR A 100 4.62 -8.85 -12.09
N MET A 101 5.21 -7.89 -12.81
CA MET A 101 4.80 -6.50 -12.74
C MET A 101 3.43 -6.25 -13.38
N ILE A 102 3.10 -6.94 -14.47
CA ILE A 102 1.77 -6.88 -15.08
C ILE A 102 0.72 -7.43 -14.10
N TRP A 103 1.03 -8.56 -13.47
CA TRP A 103 0.16 -9.18 -12.48
C TRP A 103 -0.04 -8.29 -11.25
N ASP A 104 1.03 -7.66 -10.75
CA ASP A 104 0.95 -6.71 -9.64
C ASP A 104 0.06 -5.51 -9.97
N ARG A 105 0.28 -4.91 -11.15
CA ARG A 105 -0.48 -3.74 -11.60
C ARG A 105 -1.95 -4.05 -11.82
N GLN A 106 -2.26 -5.17 -12.44
CA GLN A 106 -3.62 -5.53 -12.81
C GLN A 106 -4.42 -6.08 -11.63
N PHE A 107 -3.76 -6.83 -10.74
CA PHE A 107 -4.44 -7.51 -9.64
C PHE A 107 -4.33 -6.75 -8.31
N LEU A 108 -3.11 -6.47 -7.83
CA LEU A 108 -2.92 -5.82 -6.54
C LEU A 108 -3.40 -4.37 -6.56
N GLN A 109 -3.07 -3.63 -7.62
CA GLN A 109 -3.48 -2.23 -7.71
C GLN A 109 -5.00 -2.11 -7.82
N ASN A 110 -5.62 -2.87 -8.72
CA ASN A 110 -7.08 -2.83 -8.91
C ASN A 110 -7.84 -3.28 -7.66
N LEU A 111 -7.37 -4.34 -6.98
CA LEU A 111 -7.97 -4.79 -5.72
C LEU A 111 -7.77 -3.76 -4.59
N GLY A 112 -6.62 -3.10 -4.55
CA GLY A 112 -6.32 -2.03 -3.60
C GLY A 112 -7.26 -0.83 -3.75
N TRP A 113 -7.57 -0.42 -4.99
CA TRP A 113 -8.57 0.62 -5.26
C TRP A 113 -9.95 0.23 -4.72
N ILE A 114 -10.37 -1.01 -4.97
CA ILE A 114 -11.66 -1.51 -4.49
C ILE A 114 -11.70 -1.48 -2.96
N ILE A 115 -10.70 -2.05 -2.27
CA ILE A 115 -10.70 -2.08 -0.79
C ILE A 115 -10.64 -0.67 -0.21
N THR A 116 -9.82 0.21 -0.78
CA THR A 116 -9.61 1.58 -0.28
C THR A 116 -10.82 2.47 -0.46
N PHE A 117 -11.64 2.28 -1.50
CA PHE A 117 -12.83 3.11 -1.73
C PHE A 117 -14.12 2.45 -1.23
N VAL A 118 -14.27 1.13 -1.43
CA VAL A 118 -15.49 0.40 -1.05
C VAL A 118 -15.61 0.28 0.45
N LEU A 119 -14.52 0.00 1.18
CA LEU A 119 -14.58 -0.19 2.63
C LEU A 119 -15.00 1.09 3.40
N PRO A 120 -14.39 2.26 3.18
CA PRO A 120 -14.88 3.49 3.80
C PRO A 120 -16.21 3.95 3.22
N GLY A 121 -16.50 3.70 1.93
CA GLY A 121 -17.82 3.98 1.35
C GLY A 121 -18.94 3.21 2.05
N LEU A 122 -18.71 1.93 2.37
CA LEU A 122 -19.67 1.08 3.06
C LEU A 122 -19.80 1.49 4.53
N LEU A 123 -18.70 1.83 5.22
CA LEU A 123 -18.77 2.43 6.56
C LEU A 123 -19.55 3.74 6.55
N PHE A 124 -19.32 4.62 5.56
CA PHE A 124 -20.02 5.88 5.42
C PHE A 124 -21.52 5.66 5.21
N LEU A 125 -21.92 4.74 4.32
CA LEU A 125 -23.31 4.31 4.12
C LEU A 125 -23.94 3.80 5.42
N VAL A 126 -23.24 2.93 6.16
CA VAL A 126 -23.71 2.43 7.46
C VAL A 126 -23.91 3.57 8.47
N THR A 127 -23.00 4.54 8.51
CA THR A 127 -23.16 5.71 9.41
C THR A 127 -24.32 6.61 9.00
N LEU A 128 -24.59 6.80 7.70
CA LEU A 128 -25.76 7.56 7.24
C LEU A 128 -27.07 6.88 7.63
N ILE A 129 -27.14 5.55 7.46
CA ILE A 129 -28.33 4.76 7.83
C ILE A 129 -28.55 4.79 9.34
N ARG A 130 -27.49 4.64 10.15
CA ARG A 130 -27.57 4.70 11.62
C ARG A 130 -27.86 6.10 12.15
N ARG A 131 -27.34 7.16 11.50
CA ARG A 131 -27.59 8.56 11.89
C ARG A 131 -29.05 8.97 11.63
N LYS A 132 -29.71 8.38 10.62
CA LYS A 132 -31.15 8.58 10.39
C LYS A 132 -32.03 7.85 11.42
N GLY A 133 -31.52 6.79 12.07
CA GLY A 133 -32.19 6.11 13.19
C GLY A 133 -31.94 6.74 14.57
N GLY A 134 -30.84 7.47 14.75
CA GLY A 134 -30.43 8.05 16.04
C GLY A 134 -30.98 9.45 16.36
N GLN A 135 -31.50 10.19 15.38
CA GLN A 135 -32.11 11.52 15.63
C GLN A 135 -33.57 11.46 16.09
N SER A 136 -34.21 10.30 16.10
CA SER A 136 -35.59 10.16 16.58
C SER A 136 -35.70 9.86 18.08
N GLY A 137 -34.57 9.75 18.80
CA GLY A 137 -34.53 9.40 20.23
C GLY A 137 -33.89 10.43 21.16
N ALA A 138 -33.43 11.58 20.65
CA ALA A 138 -32.66 12.56 21.42
C ALA A 138 -33.36 13.93 21.61
N SER A 139 -34.68 14.01 21.37
CA SER A 139 -35.44 15.27 21.50
C SER A 139 -36.61 15.21 22.49
N MET A 140 -36.63 14.24 23.41
CA MET A 140 -37.74 14.11 24.37
C MET A 140 -37.33 13.92 25.84
N ASP A 141 -36.09 14.25 26.23
CA ASP A 141 -35.78 14.55 27.62
C ASP A 141 -35.49 16.04 27.76
N GLY A 142 -36.59 16.79 27.64
CA GLY A 142 -36.66 18.19 28.00
C GLY A 142 -36.44 18.34 29.50
N HIS A 143 -35.35 19.02 29.83
CA HIS A 143 -35.29 20.09 30.83
C HIS A 143 -36.32 20.01 31.97
N GLN A 144 -35.88 19.55 33.14
CA GLN A 144 -36.56 19.81 34.40
C GLN A 144 -35.57 20.24 35.48
N PRO A 145 -35.54 21.52 35.88
CA PRO A 145 -35.20 21.94 37.24
C PRO A 145 -36.50 22.25 38.02
N PRO A 146 -36.47 22.56 39.33
CA PRO A 146 -35.62 22.11 40.44
C PRO A 146 -36.43 21.26 41.46
N GLY A 147 -35.76 20.50 42.32
CA GLY A 147 -36.38 19.71 43.40
C GLY A 147 -35.91 20.18 44.78
N ASP A 148 -36.87 20.67 45.56
CA ASP A 148 -36.76 21.35 46.85
C ASP A 148 -36.52 20.40 48.05
N SER A 149 -36.06 21.00 49.15
CA SER A 149 -36.25 20.60 50.57
C SER A 149 -35.64 19.30 51.13
N ALA A 150 -34.61 19.49 51.98
CA ALA A 150 -34.55 18.95 53.35
C ALA A 150 -33.73 19.91 54.23
#